data_AF-A0A380G7C0-F1
#
_entry.id   AF-A0A380G7C0-F1
#
_cell.length_a   1.000
_cell.length_b   1.000
_cell.length_c   1.000
_cell.angle_alpha   90.00
_cell.angle_beta   90.00
_cell.angle_gamma   90.00
#
_symmetry.space_group_name_H-M   'P 1'
#
loop_
_entity.id
_entity.type
_entity.pdbx_description
1 polymer ?
#
loop_
_entity_poly.entity_id
_entity_poly.type
_entity_poly.pdbx_seq_one_letter_code
_entity_poly.pdbx_strand_id
1 'polypeptide(L)' 'MSDKIDITIKYDELCQKATTLSIDEIKDDFNNVEPIFDNDGYEYARKNTDLYLDHYISVLRKNLHSLVQKDVERQINEQS' A
#
# COMPACT_ATOMS: atom_id res chain seq x y z
N MET A 1 33.99 7.03 -16.50
CA MET A 1 32.69 6.61 -17.06
C MET A 1 31.69 6.76 -15.94
N SER A 2 30.62 7.54 -16.13
CA SER A 2 29.49 7.52 -15.20
C SER A 2 28.60 6.40 -15.72
N ASP A 3 28.83 5.18 -15.25
CA ASP A 3 27.96 4.05 -15.58
C ASP A 3 26.63 4.33 -14.90
N LYS A 4 25.72 4.90 -15.68
CA LYS A 4 24.37 5.24 -15.23
C LYS A 4 23.64 3.91 -15.06
N ILE A 5 23.39 3.51 -13.82
CA ILE A 5 22.53 2.37 -13.51
C ILE A 5 21.15 2.69 -14.09
N ASP A 6 20.67 1.84 -15.00
CA ASP A 6 19.34 1.99 -15.58
C ASP A 6 18.34 1.21 -14.74
N ILE A 7 17.38 1.91 -14.15
CA ILE A 7 16.41 1.35 -13.21
C ILE A 7 15.03 1.42 -13.86
N THR A 8 14.41 0.27 -14.08
CA THR A 8 13.04 0.19 -14.60
C THR A 8 12.09 -0.30 -13.53
N ILE A 9 11.06 0.48 -13.20
CA ILE A 9 10.04 0.10 -12.20
C ILE A 9 8.80 -0.44 -12.91
N LYS A 10 8.46 -1.70 -12.64
CA LYS A 10 7.20 -2.31 -13.10
C LYS A 10 6.03 -1.97 -12.17
N TYR A 11 5.64 -0.70 -12.17
CA TYR A 11 4.71 -0.15 -11.19
C TYR A 11 3.40 -0.95 -11.08
N ASP A 12 2.79 -1.34 -12.20
CA ASP A 12 1.51 -2.07 -12.19
C ASP A 12 1.61 -3.45 -11.49
N GLU A 13 2.65 -4.22 -11.79
CA GLU A 13 2.89 -5.53 -11.15
C GLU A 13 3.15 -5.37 -9.64
N LEU A 14 3.91 -4.34 -9.25
CA LEU A 14 4.23 -4.07 -7.84
C LEU A 14 3.00 -3.56 -7.08
N CYS A 15 2.17 -2.73 -7.71
CA CYS A 15 0.93 -2.21 -7.13
C CYS A 15 -0.07 -3.33 -6.85
N GLN A 16 -0.22 -4.29 -7.78
CA GLN A 16 -1.06 -5.47 -7.56
C GLN A 16 -0.58 -6.31 -6.38
N LYS A 17 0.74 -6.59 -6.30
CA LYS A 17 1.32 -7.33 -5.18
C LYS A 17 1.15 -6.58 -3.85
N ALA A 18 1.40 -5.27 -3.84
CA ALA A 18 1.22 -4.44 -2.66
C ALA A 18 -0.24 -4.43 -2.18
N THR A 19 -1.19 -4.40 -3.12
CA THR A 19 -2.64 -4.47 -2.82
C THR A 19 -2.97 -5.77 -2.10
N THR A 20 -2.55 -6.93 -2.63
CA THR A 20 -2.80 -8.23 -1.99
C THR A 20 -2.20 -8.29 -0.58
N LEU A 21 -0.93 -7.91 -0.42
CA LEU A 21 -0.27 -7.91 0.89
C LEU A 21 -0.98 -7.01 1.90
N SER A 22 -1.44 -5.84 1.44
CA SER A 22 -2.10 -4.87 2.32
C SER A 22 -3.47 -5.35 2.77
N ILE A 23 -4.24 -5.98 1.87
CA ILE A 23 -5.51 -6.61 2.23
C ILE A 23 -5.28 -7.73 3.25
N ASP A 24 -4.28 -8.59 3.02
CA ASP A 24 -3.96 -9.69 3.93
C ASP A 24 -3.52 -9.20 5.33
N GLU A 25 -2.80 -8.08 5.40
CA GLU A 25 -2.33 -7.46 6.66
C GLU A 25 -3.50 -6.86 7.44
N ILE A 26 -4.47 -6.23 6.78
CA ILE A 26 -5.57 -5.52 7.46
C ILE A 26 -6.87 -6.33 7.57
N LYS A 27 -6.93 -7.56 7.03
CA LYS A 27 -8.17 -8.36 6.96
C LYS A 27 -8.82 -8.56 8.33
N ASP A 28 -8.01 -8.73 9.36
CA ASP A 28 -8.47 -8.97 10.73
C ASP A 28 -8.66 -7.65 11.48
N ASP A 29 -7.84 -6.63 11.17
CA ASP A 29 -7.96 -5.28 11.75
C ASP A 29 -9.28 -4.60 11.39
N PHE A 30 -9.80 -4.82 10.18
CA PHE A 30 -11.09 -4.25 9.79
C PHE A 30 -12.22 -4.62 10.75
N ASN A 31 -12.22 -5.87 11.24
CA ASN A 31 -13.23 -6.33 12.19
C ASN A 31 -13.01 -5.81 13.62
N ASN A 32 -11.84 -5.24 13.89
CA ASN A 32 -11.44 -4.71 15.20
C ASN A 32 -11.52 -3.17 15.28
N VAL A 33 -11.72 -2.47 14.15
CA VAL A 33 -11.86 -1.01 14.14
C VAL A 33 -13.24 -0.62 14.65
N GLU A 34 -13.28 0.16 15.73
CA GLU A 34 -14.53 0.73 16.23
C GLU A 34 -15.10 1.74 15.22
N PRO A 35 -16.37 1.60 14.82
CA PRO A 35 -16.97 2.50 13.85
C PRO A 35 -17.21 3.89 14.43
N ILE A 36 -17.05 4.91 13.59
CA ILE A 36 -17.41 6.28 13.94
C ILE A 36 -18.92 6.43 13.84
N PHE A 37 -19.57 6.63 14.99
CA PHE A 37 -21.02 6.80 15.05
C PHE A 37 -21.46 8.18 14.52
N ASP A 38 -22.55 8.18 13.76
CA ASP A 38 -23.28 9.39 13.36
C ASP A 38 -24.78 9.09 13.32
N ASN A 39 -25.60 10.10 13.62
CA ASN A 39 -27.05 10.00 13.59
C ASN A 39 -27.61 10.05 12.16
N ASP A 40 -26.86 10.63 11.23
CA ASP A 40 -27.17 10.62 9.80
C ASP A 40 -26.53 9.40 9.13
N GLY A 41 -27.34 8.60 8.42
CA GLY A 41 -26.87 7.35 7.80
C GLY A 41 -25.87 7.56 6.66
N TYR A 42 -25.94 8.69 5.95
CA TYR A 42 -24.98 9.03 4.90
C TYR A 42 -23.63 9.43 5.52
N GLU A 43 -23.64 10.26 6.55
CA GLU A 43 -22.42 10.65 7.28
C GLU A 43 -21.78 9.46 8.00
N TYR A 44 -22.57 8.55 8.57
CA TYR A 44 -22.06 7.28 9.11
C TYR A 44 -21.29 6.47 8.05
N ALA A 45 -21.91 6.26 6.88
CA ALA A 45 -21.27 5.50 5.80
C ALA A 45 -19.99 6.18 5.29
N ARG A 46 -20.03 7.51 5.11
CA ARG A 46 -18.89 8.31 4.66
C ARG A 46 -17.72 8.20 5.64
N LYS A 47 -17.95 8.51 6.93
CA LYS A 47 -16.89 8.51 7.96
C LYS A 47 -16.22 7.15 8.14
N ASN A 48 -17.00 6.07 8.11
CA ASN A 48 -16.44 4.72 8.26
C ASN A 48 -15.70 4.25 7.00
N THR A 49 -16.15 4.67 5.81
CA THR A 49 -15.42 4.42 4.56
C THR A 49 -14.10 5.20 4.54
N ASP A 50 -14.11 6.47 4.94
CA ASP A 50 -12.91 7.30 5.04
C ASP A 50 -11.91 6.69 6.03
N LEU A 51 -12.37 6.26 7.21
CA LEU A 51 -11.55 5.58 8.22
C LEU A 51 -10.87 4.32 7.66
N TYR A 52 -11.62 3.50 6.92
CA TYR A 52 -11.08 2.31 6.27
C TYR A 52 -10.03 2.66 5.21
N LEU A 53 -10.35 3.61 4.33
CA LEU A 53 -9.47 4.02 3.24
C LEU A 53 -8.17 4.61 3.76
N ASP A 54 -8.21 5.44 4.80
CA ASP A 54 -7.02 6.01 5.42
C ASP A 54 -6.08 4.94 5.96
N HIS A 55 -6.64 3.93 6.65
CA HIS A 55 -5.85 2.81 7.16
C HIS A 55 -5.27 1.96 6.01
N TYR A 56 -6.10 1.58 5.04
CA TYR A 56 -5.67 0.81 3.86
C TYR A 56 -4.58 1.53 3.05
N ILE A 57 -4.75 2.82 2.78
CA ILE A 57 -3.77 3.62 1.99
C ILE A 57 -2.42 3.68 2.72
N SER A 58 -2.43 3.80 4.05
CA SER A 58 -1.20 3.79 4.84
C SER A 58 -0.42 2.49 4.66
N VAL A 59 -1.10 1.35 4.80
CA VAL A 59 -0.50 0.01 4.65
C VAL A 59 -0.07 -0.25 3.20
N LEU A 60 -0.89 0.14 2.22
CA LEU A 60 -0.56 0.05 0.80
C LEU A 60 0.72 0.80 0.46
N ARG A 61 0.86 2.04 0.95
CA ARG A 61 2.07 2.85 0.72
C ARG A 61 3.31 2.19 1.30
N LYS A 62 3.23 1.67 2.53
CA LYS A 62 4.31 0.92 3.18
C LYS A 62 4.73 -0.30 2.36
N ASN A 63 3.77 -1.12 1.93
CA ASN A 63 4.04 -2.35 1.19
C ASN A 63 4.57 -2.07 -0.21
N LEU A 64 4.00 -1.11 -0.94
CA LEU A 64 4.50 -0.69 -2.25
C LEU A 64 5.91 -0.12 -2.16
N HIS A 65 6.18 0.73 -1.17
CA HIS A 65 7.52 1.28 -0.94
C HIS A 65 8.56 0.18 -0.73
N SER A 66 8.26 -0.80 0.14
CA SER A 66 9.17 -1.92 0.40
C SER A 66 9.44 -2.76 -0.86
N LEU A 67 8.41 -3.01 -1.67
CA LEU A 67 8.56 -3.78 -2.92
C LEU A 67 9.39 -3.03 -3.95
N VAL A 68 9.16 -1.73 -4.13
CA VAL A 68 9.95 -0.89 -5.04
C VAL A 68 11.40 -0.83 -4.58
N GLN A 69 11.66 -0.61 -3.29
CA GLN A 69 13.01 -0.56 -2.76
C GLN A 69 13.77 -1.87 -3.03
N LYS A 70 13.16 -3.02 -2.73
CA LYS A 70 13.76 -4.33 -2.98
C LYS A 70 14.06 -4.58 -4.46
N ASP A 71 13.17 -4.14 -5.36
CA ASP A 71 13.39 -4.29 -6.79
C ASP A 71 14.51 -3.39 -7.31
N VAL A 72 14.60 -2.16 -6.81
CA VAL A 72 15.69 -1.22 -7.12
C VAL A 72 17.03 -1.76 -6.62
N GLU A 73 17.10 -2.22 -5.37
CA GLU A 73 18.31 -2.81 -4.78
C GLU A 73 18.77 -4.03 -5.59
N ARG A 74 17.84 -4.88 -6.02
CA ARG A 74 18.13 -6.03 -6.90
C ARG A 74 18.76 -5.58 -8.22
N GLN A 75 18.18 -4.58 -8.89
CA GLN A 75 18.69 -4.08 -10.18
C GLN A 75 20.08 -3.44 -10.04
N ILE A 76 20.33 -2.70 -8.95
CA ILE A 76 21.66 -2.13 -8.65
C ILE A 76 22.70 -3.25 -8.49
N ASN A 77 22.38 -4.28 -7.71
CA ASN A 77 23.29 -5.39 -7.44
C ASN A 77 23.55 -6.26 -8.68
N GLU A 78 22.59 -6.38 -9.60
CA GLU A 78 22.75 -7.11 -10.87
C GLU A 78 23.61 -6.35 -11.90
N GLN A 79 23.74 -5.03 -11.75
CA GLN A 79 24.51 -4.15 -12.64
C GLN A 79 25.88 -3.73 -12.07
N SER A 80 26.22 -4.15 -10.85
CA SER A 80 27.50 -3.89 -10.16
C SER A 80 28.47 -5.05 -10.33
#